data_AF-A0A7C2M796-F1
#
_entry.id   AF-A0A7C2M796-F1
#
_cell.length_a   1.000
_cell.length_b   1.000
_cell.length_c   1.000
_cell.angle_alpha   90.00
_cell.angle_beta   90.00
_cell.angle_gamma   90.00
#
_symmetry.space_group_name_H-M   'P 1'
#
loop_
_entity.id
_entity.type
_entity.pdbx_description
1 polymer ?
#
loop_
_entity_poly.entity_id
_entity_poly.type
_entity_poly.pdbx_seq_one_letter_code
_entity_poly.pdbx_strand_id
1 'polypeptide(L)'
;MPEGLSFYDKENINRTEIRIKWWEDPSKMTYRSFSVEPLELLPEDPVNLSDLKSPNFYRDDDKQVFFGHYWLRGEPSLYKDNICCLDYSIAKEGKLVAYRHNGESVLDKRNLVYV
;
A
#
# COMPACT_ATOMS: atom_id res chain seq x y z
N MET A 1 2.55 4.65 -13.91
CA MET A 1 3.94 5.16 -13.93
C MET A 1 3.94 6.47 -14.70
N PRO A 2 4.85 7.40 -14.41
CA PRO A 2 5.10 8.52 -15.32
C PRO A 2 5.37 8.02 -16.74
N GLU A 3 4.99 8.81 -17.75
CA GLU A 3 5.17 8.44 -19.14
C GLU A 3 6.63 8.06 -19.45
N GLY A 4 6.82 6.96 -20.18
CA GLY A 4 8.14 6.45 -20.54
C GLY A 4 8.89 5.68 -19.45
N LEU A 5 8.39 5.62 -18.21
CA LEU A 5 8.99 4.82 -17.15
C LEU A 5 8.38 3.42 -17.07
N SER A 6 9.26 2.42 -16.93
CA SER A 6 8.90 1.04 -16.67
C SER A 6 9.92 0.39 -15.73
N PHE A 7 9.59 -0.77 -15.19
CA PHE A 7 10.49 -1.54 -14.33
C PHE A 7 10.23 -3.03 -14.50
N TYR A 8 11.23 -3.85 -14.20
CA TYR A 8 11.07 -5.31 -14.15
C TYR A 8 10.68 -5.72 -12.74
N ASP A 9 9.59 -6.47 -12.61
CA ASP A 9 9.19 -7.04 -11.33
C ASP A 9 10.05 -8.26 -10.93
N LYS A 10 9.76 -8.84 -9.77
CA LYS A 10 10.46 -10.03 -9.24
C LYS A 10 10.37 -11.27 -10.13
N GLU A 11 9.46 -11.30 -11.10
CA GLU A 11 9.28 -12.38 -12.07
C GLU A 11 9.89 -12.01 -13.44
N ASN A 12 10.69 -10.94 -13.48
CA ASN A 12 11.32 -10.40 -14.68
C ASN A 12 10.31 -9.98 -15.76
N ILE A 13 9.12 -9.54 -15.35
CA ILE A 13 8.09 -9.01 -16.23
C ILE A 13 8.22 -7.50 -16.26
N ASN A 14 8.29 -6.92 -17.47
CA ASN A 14 8.29 -5.46 -17.64
C ASN A 14 6.91 -4.89 -17.29
N ARG A 15 6.87 -3.93 -16.36
CA ARG A 15 5.67 -3.29 -15.84
C ARG A 15 5.71 -1.78 -16.10
N THR A 16 4.58 -1.25 -16.52
CA THR A 16 4.31 0.19 -16.68
C THR A 16 3.26 0.69 -15.67
N GLU A 17 2.79 -0.20 -14.79
CA GLU A 17 1.84 0.09 -13.72
C GLU A 17 2.46 -0.27 -12.38
N ILE A 18 2.14 0.50 -11.34
CA ILE A 18 2.52 0.25 -9.95
C ILE A 18 1.27 0.18 -9.09
N ARG A 19 1.38 -0.50 -7.95
CA ARG A 19 0.36 -0.41 -6.91
C ARG A 19 0.51 0.89 -6.16
N ILE A 20 -0.58 1.64 -6.07
CA ILE A 20 -0.64 2.92 -5.36
C ILE A 20 -1.29 2.75 -4.00
N LYS A 21 -0.90 3.59 -3.04
CA LYS A 21 -1.55 3.73 -1.74
C LYS A 21 -2.88 4.46 -1.95
N TRP A 22 -3.91 3.72 -2.34
CA TRP A 22 -5.26 4.25 -2.61
C TRP A 22 -5.94 4.89 -1.37
N TRP A 23 -5.30 4.82 -0.20
CA TRP A 23 -5.68 5.48 1.04
C TRP A 23 -4.94 6.80 1.30
N GLU A 24 -4.11 7.26 0.36
CA GLU A 24 -3.43 8.56 0.42
C GLU A 24 -4.05 9.55 -0.58
N ASP A 25 -4.12 10.81 -0.19
CA ASP A 25 -4.60 11.90 -1.05
C ASP A 25 -3.60 12.14 -2.19
N PRO A 26 -3.91 11.79 -3.45
CA PRO A 26 -2.95 11.84 -4.54
C PRO A 26 -2.43 13.26 -4.81
N SER A 27 -3.18 14.31 -4.44
CA SER A 27 -2.74 15.70 -4.62
C SER A 27 -1.58 16.11 -3.72
N LYS A 28 -1.28 15.30 -2.70
CA LYS A 28 -0.20 15.53 -1.72
C LYS A 28 0.98 14.57 -1.89
N MET A 29 0.93 13.70 -2.90
CA MET A 29 1.89 12.63 -3.07
C MET A 29 2.86 12.90 -4.22
N THR A 30 4.05 12.33 -4.10
CA THR A 30 5.02 12.15 -5.19
C THR A 30 4.86 10.75 -5.78
N TYR A 31 5.28 10.49 -7.02
CA TYR A 31 5.19 9.13 -7.57
C TYR A 31 5.90 8.11 -6.67
N ARG A 32 7.06 8.46 -6.10
CA ARG A 32 7.80 7.61 -5.16
C ARG A 32 6.99 7.32 -3.89
N SER A 33 6.49 8.35 -3.22
CA SER A 33 5.76 8.17 -1.96
C SER A 33 4.40 7.51 -2.15
N PHE A 34 3.78 7.65 -3.33
CA PHE A 34 2.48 7.09 -3.65
C PHE A 34 2.50 5.60 -3.93
N SER A 35 3.65 5.05 -4.33
CA SER A 35 3.82 3.61 -4.52
C SER A 35 3.70 2.85 -3.20
N VAL A 36 3.04 1.69 -3.22
CA VAL A 36 2.98 0.78 -2.07
C VAL A 36 4.33 0.12 -1.83
N GLU A 37 4.99 -0.32 -2.90
CA GLU A 37 6.34 -0.87 -2.84
C GLU A 37 7.37 0.24 -3.10
N PRO A 38 8.45 0.32 -2.32
CA PRO A 38 9.49 1.30 -2.57
C PRO A 38 10.22 0.97 -3.88
N LEU A 39 10.14 1.86 -4.85
CA LEU A 39 10.82 1.73 -6.14
C LEU A 39 11.75 2.91 -6.36
N GLU A 40 13.06 2.66 -6.33
CA GLU A 40 14.10 3.71 -6.37
C GLU A 40 14.10 4.53 -7.67
N LEU A 41 13.58 3.99 -8.76
CA LEU A 41 13.46 4.68 -10.04
C LEU A 41 12.32 5.70 -10.08
N LEU A 42 11.38 5.66 -9.12
CA LEU A 42 10.24 6.57 -9.14
C LEU A 42 10.69 8.00 -8.80
N PRO A 43 10.23 9.01 -9.56
CA PRO A 43 10.58 10.39 -9.28
C PRO A 43 9.90 10.91 -8.01
N GLU A 44 10.49 11.95 -7.44
CA GLU A 44 9.89 12.74 -6.36
C GLU A 44 8.98 13.85 -6.88
N ASP A 45 8.67 13.85 -8.18
CA ASP A 45 7.72 14.78 -8.77
C ASP A 45 6.29 14.49 -8.24
N PRO A 46 5.46 15.54 -8.07
CA PRO A 46 4.06 15.39 -7.71
C PRO A 46 3.33 14.46 -8.69
N VAL A 47 2.41 13.64 -8.17
CA VAL A 47 1.57 12.79 -9.01
C VAL A 47 0.69 13.65 -9.92
N ASN A 48 0.76 13.43 -11.23
CA ASN A 48 -0.19 14.03 -12.15
C ASN A 48 -1.55 13.29 -12.03
N LEU A 49 -2.59 14.01 -11.61
CA LEU A 49 -3.91 13.42 -11.40
C LEU A 49 -4.53 12.86 -12.69
N SER A 50 -4.12 13.33 -13.87
CA SER A 50 -4.58 12.76 -15.14
C SER A 50 -4.06 11.34 -15.40
N ASP A 51 -3.00 10.93 -14.71
CA ASP A 51 -2.43 9.58 -14.85
C ASP A 51 -3.24 8.54 -14.05
N LEU A 52 -4.17 8.99 -13.20
CA LEU A 52 -4.99 8.13 -12.36
C LEU A 52 -6.31 7.79 -13.04
N LYS A 53 -6.71 6.52 -12.95
CA LYS A 53 -8.06 6.07 -13.37
C LYS A 53 -9.17 6.76 -12.57
N SER A 54 -8.87 7.13 -11.32
CA SER A 54 -9.74 7.90 -10.44
C SER A 54 -8.88 8.67 -9.43
N PRO A 55 -9.17 9.95 -9.14
CA PRO A 55 -8.49 10.71 -8.09
C PRO A 55 -9.04 10.42 -6.69
N ASN A 56 -10.06 9.55 -6.57
CA ASN A 56 -10.64 9.21 -5.28
C ASN A 56 -9.64 8.40 -4.43
N PHE A 57 -9.65 8.68 -3.14
CA PHE A 57 -8.85 7.98 -2.14
C PHE A 57 -9.71 7.68 -0.92
N TYR A 58 -9.30 6.66 -0.16
CA TYR A 58 -9.97 6.27 1.08
C TYR A 58 -9.64 7.26 2.18
N ARG A 59 -10.67 7.77 2.83
CA ARG A 59 -10.54 8.87 3.79
C ARG A 59 -10.32 8.34 5.19
N ASP A 60 -9.80 9.20 6.06
CA ASP A 60 -9.53 8.84 7.47
C ASP A 60 -10.82 8.61 8.27
N ASP A 61 -11.95 9.16 7.81
CA ASP A 61 -13.28 9.01 8.39
C ASP A 61 -14.09 7.84 7.80
N ASP A 62 -13.55 7.15 6.79
CA ASP A 62 -14.17 5.94 6.25
C ASP A 62 -14.01 4.73 7.21
N LYS A 63 -14.80 3.68 6.98
CA LYS A 63 -14.80 2.46 7.80
C LYS A 63 -13.41 1.81 7.85
N GLN A 64 -13.11 1.10 8.92
CA GLN A 64 -11.90 0.28 8.96
C GLN A 64 -11.92 -0.76 7.83
N VAL A 65 -10.81 -0.87 7.10
CA VAL A 65 -10.63 -1.81 6.00
C VAL A 65 -9.42 -2.71 6.26
N PHE A 66 -9.68 -4.00 6.21
CA PHE A 66 -8.69 -5.06 6.27
C PHE A 66 -8.59 -5.71 4.90
N PHE A 67 -7.39 -5.83 4.36
CA PHE A 67 -7.19 -6.33 3.01
C PHE A 67 -5.90 -7.16 2.88
N GLY A 68 -5.80 -7.89 1.78
CA GLY A 68 -4.61 -8.66 1.40
C GLY A 68 -4.34 -8.53 -0.09
N HIS A 69 -3.68 -9.53 -0.70
CA HIS A 69 -3.28 -9.57 -2.12
C HIS A 69 -2.09 -8.67 -2.48
N TYR A 70 -1.39 -8.09 -1.51
CA TYR A 70 -0.27 -7.17 -1.75
C TYR A 70 1.10 -7.84 -1.61
N TRP A 71 1.17 -9.09 -1.15
CA TRP A 71 2.44 -9.81 -1.01
C TRP A 71 3.53 -8.97 -0.34
N LEU A 72 3.17 -8.28 0.76
CA LEU A 72 4.11 -7.44 1.49
C LEU A 72 5.22 -8.28 2.12
N ARG A 73 6.33 -7.63 2.42
CA ARG A 73 7.50 -8.22 3.09
C ARG A 73 7.94 -7.31 4.23
N GLY A 74 8.68 -7.88 5.17
CA GLY A 74 9.21 -7.14 6.31
C GLY A 74 8.28 -7.14 7.51
N GLU A 75 8.31 -6.06 8.28
CA GLU A 75 7.63 -5.95 9.56
C GLU A 75 6.16 -5.50 9.38
N PRO A 76 5.18 -6.25 9.90
CA PRO A 76 3.79 -5.85 9.83
C PRO A 76 3.52 -4.52 10.54
N SER A 77 2.85 -3.61 9.84
CA SER A 77 2.49 -2.29 10.35
C SER A 77 1.10 -1.86 9.85
N LEU A 78 0.50 -0.92 10.57
CA LEU A 78 -0.70 -0.23 10.13
C LEU A 78 -0.31 0.89 9.17
N TYR A 79 -1.07 1.06 8.09
CA TYR A 79 -0.84 2.17 7.15
C TYR A 79 -1.50 3.45 7.64
N LYS A 80 -2.71 3.34 8.19
CA LYS A 80 -3.46 4.43 8.83
C LYS A 80 -4.31 3.86 9.97
N ASP A 81 -4.95 4.77 10.69
CA ASP A 81 -5.90 4.49 11.77
C ASP A 81 -7.12 3.66 11.33
N ASN A 82 -7.39 3.54 10.03
CA ASN A 82 -8.46 2.71 9.47
C ASN A 82 -8.00 1.77 8.33
N ILE A 83 -6.69 1.66 8.04
CA ILE A 83 -6.16 0.87 6.92
C ILE A 83 -5.16 -0.18 7.42
N CYS A 84 -5.48 -1.46 7.23
CA CYS A 84 -4.63 -2.58 7.61
C CYS A 84 -4.50 -3.63 6.51
N CYS A 85 -3.29 -3.80 5.97
CA CYS A 85 -2.98 -4.94 5.12
C CYS A 85 -2.52 -6.11 6.01
N LEU A 86 -3.02 -7.32 5.76
CA LEU A 86 -2.66 -8.54 6.49
C LEU A 86 -1.85 -9.53 5.63
N ASP A 87 -1.61 -9.19 4.36
CA ASP A 87 -0.89 -10.08 3.44
C ASP A 87 0.60 -9.78 3.43
N TYR A 88 1.33 -10.49 4.30
CA TYR A 88 2.79 -10.44 4.39
C TYR A 88 3.44 -11.71 3.83
N SER A 89 2.92 -12.24 2.72
CA SER A 89 3.61 -13.26 1.91
C SER A 89 4.02 -14.54 2.66
N ILE A 90 3.21 -15.06 3.58
CA ILE A 90 3.56 -16.31 4.31
C ILE A 90 3.91 -17.48 3.37
N ALA A 91 3.27 -17.57 2.20
CA ALA A 91 3.57 -18.57 1.17
C ALA A 91 4.94 -18.38 0.47
N LYS A 92 5.65 -17.28 0.74
CA LYS A 92 6.99 -16.95 0.23
C LYS A 92 7.91 -16.51 1.38
N GLU A 93 7.94 -17.30 2.45
CA GLU A 93 8.80 -17.11 3.65
C GLU A 93 8.56 -15.78 4.39
N GLY A 94 7.36 -15.20 4.21
CA GLY A 94 6.93 -14.04 4.97
C GLY A 94 6.26 -14.41 6.29
N LYS A 95 5.37 -13.54 6.77
CA LYS A 95 4.72 -13.67 8.08
C LYS A 95 3.24 -13.99 7.94
N LEU A 96 2.71 -14.80 8.85
CA LEU A 96 1.26 -15.01 8.96
C LEU A 96 0.70 -13.94 9.90
N VAL A 97 -0.06 -12.98 9.37
CA VAL A 97 -0.50 -11.79 10.11
C VAL A 97 -2.00 -11.83 10.34
N ALA A 98 -2.42 -11.43 11.54
CA ALA A 98 -3.81 -11.23 11.90
C ALA A 98 -3.97 -9.94 12.70
N TYR A 99 -5.18 -9.40 12.68
CA TYR A 99 -5.56 -8.26 13.53
C TYR A 99 -6.70 -8.68 14.47
N ARG A 100 -6.51 -8.49 15.77
CA ARG A 100 -7.53 -8.77 16.79
C ARG A 100 -8.41 -7.55 17.01
N HIS A 101 -9.53 -7.49 16.30
CA HIS A 101 -10.53 -6.43 16.47
C HIS A 101 -11.27 -6.60 17.80
N ASN A 102 -11.31 -5.54 18.62
CA ASN A 102 -11.96 -5.49 19.92
C ASN A 102 -13.12 -4.47 19.95
N GLY A 103 -13.64 -4.07 18.79
CA GLY A 103 -14.69 -3.05 18.70
C GLY A 103 -14.18 -1.60 18.69
N GLU A 104 -12.86 -1.38 18.63
CA GLU A 104 -12.27 -0.05 18.55
C GLU A 104 -12.60 0.65 17.21
N SER A 105 -12.76 1.97 17.26
CA SER A 105 -12.98 2.81 16.07
C SER A 105 -11.69 3.21 15.36
N VAL A 106 -10.55 3.21 16.08
CA VAL A 106 -9.22 3.50 15.57
C VAL A 106 -8.35 2.26 15.75
N LEU A 107 -7.70 1.81 14.68
CA LEU A 107 -6.83 0.64 14.70
C LEU A 107 -5.63 0.87 15.62
N ASP A 108 -5.28 -0.16 16.38
CA ASP A 108 -4.18 -0.15 17.33
C ASP A 108 -3.13 -1.18 16.94
N LYS A 109 -1.88 -0.73 16.77
CA LYS A 109 -0.76 -1.62 16.44
C LYS A 109 -0.58 -2.77 17.44
N ARG A 110 -1.01 -2.62 18.69
CA ARG A 110 -0.97 -3.66 19.73
C ARG A 110 -1.91 -4.84 19.42
N ASN A 111 -2.89 -4.63 18.55
CA ASN A 111 -3.83 -5.66 18.10
C ASN A 111 -3.36 -6.35 16.82
N LEU A 112 -2.29 -5.87 16.17
CA LEU A 112 -1.65 -6.51 15.03
C LEU A 112 -0.68 -7.59 15.53
N VAL A 113 -0.96 -8.84 15.21
CA VAL A 113 -0.19 -10.00 15.67
C VAL A 113 0.29 -10.82 14.48
N TYR A 114 1.46 -11.44 14.59
CA TYR A 114 2.01 -12.27 13.52
C TYR A 114 2.95 -13.35 14.06
N VAL A 115 3.18 -14.39 13.24
CA VAL A 115 4.20 -15.43 13.43
C VAL A 115 5.07 -15.58 12.20
#